data_AF-A0A401U1Y9-F1
#
_entry.id   AF-A0A401U1Y9-F1
#
_cell.length_a   1.000
_cell.length_b   1.000
_cell.length_c   1.000
_cell.angle_alpha   90.00
_cell.angle_beta   90.00
_cell.angle_gamma   90.00
#
_symmetry.space_group_name_H-M   'P 1'
#
loop_
_entity.id
_entity.type
_entity.pdbx_description
1 polymer ?
#
loop_
_entity_poly.entity_id
_entity_poly.type
_entity_poly.pdbx_seq_one_letter_code
_entity_poly.pdbx_strand_id
1 'polypeptide(L)'
;LSSSILVPCLRHEGATVWDTLAIGEYLNEIMPQAGLLPDDRIQRAHCRSISGEIHSGFTTLRSSLPVNLKGHFPGFKIWSRAQADIERVCAIWRDCLSLSGGPFLFGERRTMADAMYAPVVTRFMTYDVKLDSGLAGYASTIMAMPEMQEWIEAAKAEPADVEELEVEY
;
A
#
# COMPACT_ATOMS: atom_id res chain seq x y z
N LEU A 1 7.49 -2.90 -31.27
CA LEU A 1 7.70 -3.16 -29.83
C LEU A 1 6.35 -2.96 -29.16
N SER A 2 5.73 -4.03 -28.66
CA SER A 2 4.49 -3.92 -27.89
C SER A 2 4.77 -3.04 -26.68
N SER A 3 4.00 -1.96 -26.48
CA SER A 3 3.99 -1.26 -25.19
C SER A 3 3.67 -2.33 -24.15
N SER A 4 4.52 -2.51 -23.15
CA SER A 4 4.25 -3.50 -22.11
C SER A 4 3.11 -3.06 -21.19
N ILE A 5 2.73 -1.76 -21.20
CA ILE A 5 1.70 -1.14 -20.32
C ILE A 5 1.78 -1.72 -18.90
N LEU A 6 2.99 -1.80 -18.34
CA LEU A 6 3.20 -2.30 -16.98
C LEU A 6 3.40 -1.09 -16.07
N VAL A 7 2.35 -0.73 -15.33
CA VAL A 7 2.43 0.24 -14.25
C VAL A 7 2.34 -0.49 -12.90
N PRO A 8 3.15 -0.11 -11.91
CA PRO A 8 4.27 0.84 -11.98
C PRO A 8 5.51 0.27 -12.70
N CYS A 9 6.36 1.17 -13.22
CA CYS A 9 7.67 0.82 -13.79
C CYS A 9 8.73 1.85 -13.36
N LEU A 10 9.85 1.36 -12.83
CA LEU A 10 11.03 2.15 -12.48
C LEU A 10 12.11 1.98 -13.56
N ARG A 11 12.63 3.09 -14.06
CA ARG A 11 13.83 3.13 -14.90
C ARG A 11 14.93 3.86 -14.15
N HIS A 12 16.02 3.18 -13.82
CA HIS A 12 17.11 3.73 -13.02
C HIS A 12 18.43 3.05 -13.42
N GLU A 13 19.47 3.85 -13.71
CA GLU A 13 20.83 3.36 -14.05
C GLU A 13 20.89 2.21 -15.07
N GLY A 14 20.04 2.25 -16.09
CA GLY A 14 19.95 1.21 -17.13
C GLY A 14 19.09 0.00 -16.77
N ALA A 15 18.65 -0.15 -15.52
CA ALA A 15 17.64 -1.12 -15.12
C ALA A 15 16.24 -0.63 -15.53
N THR A 16 15.40 -1.55 -16.01
CA THR A 16 13.96 -1.34 -16.20
C THR A 16 13.24 -2.40 -15.37
N VAL A 17 12.66 -1.99 -14.24
CA VAL A 17 12.01 -2.87 -13.27
C VAL A 17 10.53 -2.56 -13.27
N TRP A 18 9.72 -3.57 -13.61
CA TRP A 18 8.27 -3.56 -13.44
C TRP A 18 7.91 -4.54 -12.33
N ASP A 19 6.73 -4.39 -11.72
CA ASP A 19 6.31 -5.04 -10.47
C ASP A 19 6.71 -4.28 -9.19
N THR A 20 5.73 -3.93 -8.37
CA THR A 20 5.94 -3.12 -7.15
C THR A 20 6.88 -3.79 -6.16
N LEU A 21 6.79 -5.11 -5.99
CA LEU A 21 7.65 -5.83 -5.04
C LEU A 21 9.08 -5.92 -5.58
N ALA A 22 9.24 -6.17 -6.88
CA ALA A 22 10.54 -6.15 -7.53
C ALA A 22 11.20 -4.75 -7.47
N ILE A 23 10.42 -3.68 -7.66
CA ILE A 23 10.89 -2.30 -7.47
C ILE A 23 11.37 -2.09 -6.02
N GLY A 24 10.62 -2.55 -5.03
CA GLY A 24 11.02 -2.45 -3.62
C GLY A 24 12.33 -3.16 -3.30
N GLU A 25 12.52 -4.39 -3.79
CA GLU A 25 13.78 -5.13 -3.60
C GLU A 25 14.95 -4.48 -4.37
N TYR A 26 14.73 -3.99 -5.59
CA TYR A 26 15.74 -3.24 -6.33
C TYR A 26 16.19 -2.00 -5.57
N LEU A 27 15.26 -1.20 -5.05
CA LEU A 27 15.57 -0.02 -4.23
C LEU A 27 16.34 -0.41 -2.96
N ASN A 28 16.01 -1.54 -2.34
CA ASN A 28 16.73 -2.04 -1.18
C ASN A 28 18.16 -2.51 -1.52
N GLU A 29 18.39 -3.03 -2.74
CA GLU A 29 19.72 -3.42 -3.22
C GLU A 29 20.61 -2.20 -3.48
N ILE A 30 20.09 -1.17 -4.15
CA ILE A 30 20.88 0.02 -4.51
C ILE A 30 21.01 1.02 -3.34
N MET A 31 20.07 1.01 -2.39
CA MET A 31 20.04 1.91 -1.24
C MET A 31 19.82 1.12 0.07
N PRO A 32 20.75 0.22 0.46
CA PRO A 32 20.56 -0.66 1.61
C PRO A 32 20.43 0.08 2.95
N GLN A 33 20.99 1.30 3.04
CA GLN A 33 20.90 2.14 4.23
C GLN A 33 19.53 2.81 4.40
N ALA A 34 18.65 2.74 3.40
CA ALA A 34 17.29 3.27 3.49
C ALA A 34 16.41 2.48 4.47
N GLY A 35 16.81 1.26 4.87
CA GLY A 35 16.08 0.47 5.85
C GLY A 35 14.72 -0.02 5.37
N LEU A 36 14.56 -0.26 4.06
CA LEU A 36 13.32 -0.78 3.47
C LEU A 36 12.92 -2.15 4.04
N LEU A 37 13.87 -2.88 4.61
CA LEU A 37 13.66 -4.16 5.24
C LEU A 37 14.24 -4.16 6.66
N PRO A 38 13.62 -4.87 7.63
CA PRO A 38 14.17 -5.05 8.96
C PRO A 38 15.58 -5.67 8.96
N ASP A 39 16.41 -5.27 9.93
CA ASP A 39 17.76 -5.81 10.10
C ASP A 39 17.74 -7.27 10.57
N ASP A 40 16.80 -7.64 11.44
CA ASP A 40 16.64 -9.03 11.87
C ASP A 40 16.14 -9.91 10.71
N ARG A 41 16.75 -11.09 10.55
CA ARG A 41 16.45 -12.01 9.45
C ARG A 41 15.01 -12.52 9.49
N ILE A 42 14.46 -12.79 10.67
CA ILE A 42 13.11 -13.36 10.81
C ILE A 42 12.07 -12.28 10.55
N GLN A 43 12.25 -11.09 11.12
CA GLN A 43 11.40 -9.93 10.83
C GLN A 43 11.45 -9.56 9.34
N ARG A 44 12.63 -9.65 8.72
CA ARG A 44 12.78 -9.42 7.28
C ARG A 44 12.03 -10.43 6.42
N ALA A 45 12.09 -11.71 6.78
CA ALA A 45 11.30 -12.74 6.11
C ALA A 45 9.80 -12.44 6.24
N HIS A 46 9.35 -12.06 7.44
CA HIS A 46 7.94 -11.70 7.67
C HIS A 46 7.51 -10.47 6.87
N CYS A 47 8.34 -9.41 6.84
CA CYS A 47 8.12 -8.21 6.05
C CYS A 47 7.90 -8.54 4.57
N ARG A 48 8.71 -9.43 4.01
CA ARG A 48 8.54 -9.91 2.63
C ARG A 48 7.27 -10.72 2.45
N SER A 49 6.96 -11.64 3.36
CA SER A 49 5.76 -12.48 3.29
C SER A 49 4.49 -11.64 3.22
N ILE A 50 4.32 -10.66 4.12
CA ILE A 50 3.10 -9.84 4.15
C ILE A 50 3.03 -8.85 2.99
N SER A 51 4.20 -8.39 2.49
CA SER A 51 4.29 -7.56 1.28
C SER A 51 3.88 -8.35 0.04
N GLY A 52 4.35 -9.60 -0.08
CA GLY A 52 3.94 -10.52 -1.14
C GLY A 52 2.46 -10.90 -1.07
N GLU A 53 1.93 -11.10 0.13
CA GLU A 53 0.50 -11.39 0.35
C GLU A 53 -0.39 -10.25 -0.14
N ILE A 54 -0.09 -8.98 0.20
CA ILE A 54 -0.89 -7.84 -0.30
C ILE A 54 -0.71 -7.57 -1.79
N HIS A 55 0.50 -7.81 -2.31
CA HIS A 55 0.80 -7.69 -3.72
C HIS A 55 0.00 -8.68 -4.59
N SER A 56 -0.07 -9.94 -4.16
CA SER A 56 -0.67 -11.03 -4.95
C SER A 56 -2.08 -11.45 -4.52
N GLY A 57 -2.55 -11.09 -3.32
CA GLY A 57 -3.80 -11.56 -2.70
C GLY A 57 -4.89 -10.49 -2.53
N PHE A 58 -5.87 -10.70 -1.65
CA PHE A 58 -6.92 -9.70 -1.34
C PHE A 58 -7.70 -9.17 -2.56
N THR A 59 -7.92 -10.01 -3.57
CA THR A 59 -8.59 -9.60 -4.82
C THR A 59 -9.98 -9.04 -4.58
N THR A 60 -10.71 -9.56 -3.58
CA THR A 60 -12.07 -9.11 -3.30
C THR A 60 -12.08 -7.73 -2.64
N LEU A 61 -11.18 -7.49 -1.69
CA LEU A 61 -10.94 -6.17 -1.14
C LEU A 61 -10.58 -5.17 -2.25
N ARG A 62 -9.62 -5.53 -3.10
CA ARG A 62 -9.11 -4.64 -4.16
C ARG A 62 -10.17 -4.28 -5.20
N SER A 63 -11.06 -5.22 -5.54
CA SER A 63 -12.16 -4.97 -6.49
C SER A 63 -13.35 -4.26 -5.86
N SER A 64 -13.66 -4.53 -4.58
CA SER A 64 -14.82 -3.95 -3.90
C SER A 64 -14.54 -2.54 -3.40
N LEU A 65 -13.31 -2.28 -2.95
CA LEU A 65 -12.82 -1.00 -2.42
C LEU A 65 -11.62 -0.55 -3.26
N PRO A 66 -11.81 -0.09 -4.51
CA PRO A 66 -10.71 0.40 -5.34
C PRO A 66 -10.05 1.65 -4.72
N VAL A 67 -8.79 1.93 -5.03
CA VAL A 67 -8.18 3.20 -4.59
C VAL A 67 -8.95 4.35 -5.24
N ASN A 68 -9.46 5.27 -4.41
CA ASN A 68 -10.05 6.52 -4.87
C ASN A 68 -9.67 7.65 -3.91
N LEU A 69 -8.55 8.32 -4.20
CA LEU A 69 -7.99 9.37 -3.34
C LEU A 69 -8.80 10.68 -3.35
N LYS A 70 -9.70 10.85 -4.32
CA LYS A 70 -10.62 11.99 -4.40
C LYS A 70 -11.93 11.73 -3.65
N GLY A 71 -12.22 10.47 -3.32
CA GLY A 71 -13.49 10.04 -2.73
C GLY A 71 -13.45 9.95 -1.20
N HIS A 72 -14.62 10.16 -0.61
CA HIS A 72 -14.93 9.78 0.77
C HIS A 72 -16.40 9.34 0.83
N PHE A 73 -16.62 8.12 1.29
CA PHE A 73 -17.92 7.43 1.29
C PHE A 73 -18.26 6.95 2.71
N PRO A 74 -18.71 7.86 3.60
CA PRO A 74 -19.11 7.49 4.95
C PRO A 74 -20.20 6.42 4.95
N GLY A 75 -20.07 5.41 5.81
CA GLY A 75 -21.06 4.33 5.93
C GLY A 75 -21.20 3.43 4.69
N PHE A 76 -20.18 3.37 3.82
CA PHE A 76 -20.19 2.49 2.66
C PHE A 76 -20.46 1.04 3.05
N LYS A 77 -21.40 0.38 2.35
CA LYS A 77 -21.80 -0.98 2.68
C LYS A 77 -20.76 -1.98 2.15
N ILE A 78 -20.04 -2.62 3.06
CA ILE A 78 -19.08 -3.69 2.76
C ILE A 78 -19.83 -5.03 2.67
N TRP A 79 -19.65 -5.73 1.55
CA TRP A 79 -20.24 -7.05 1.33
C TRP A 79 -19.38 -8.15 1.97
N SER A 80 -19.99 -9.26 2.36
CA SER A 80 -19.37 -10.30 3.19
C SER A 80 -18.05 -10.86 2.66
N ARG A 81 -17.84 -10.92 1.34
CA ARG A 81 -16.58 -11.43 0.77
C ARG A 81 -15.40 -10.47 0.94
N ALA A 82 -15.63 -9.15 0.86
CA ALA A 82 -14.59 -8.16 1.12
C ALA A 82 -14.25 -8.09 2.62
N GLN A 83 -15.22 -8.41 3.47
CA GLN A 83 -15.04 -8.43 4.93
C GLN A 83 -13.95 -9.43 5.37
N ALA A 84 -13.89 -10.62 4.77
CA ALA A 84 -12.85 -11.61 5.11
C ALA A 84 -11.43 -11.11 4.76
N ASP A 85 -11.28 -10.46 3.61
CA ASP A 85 -10.00 -9.84 3.21
C ASP A 85 -9.61 -8.70 4.18
N ILE A 86 -10.57 -7.88 4.60
CA ILE A 86 -10.36 -6.81 5.60
C ILE A 86 -9.92 -7.40 6.93
N GLU A 87 -10.60 -8.45 7.40
CA GLU A 87 -10.25 -9.14 8.65
C GLU A 87 -8.83 -9.72 8.60
N ARG A 88 -8.42 -10.28 7.44
CA ARG A 88 -7.06 -10.77 7.24
C ARG A 88 -6.03 -9.65 7.28
N VAL A 89 -6.29 -8.51 6.63
CA VAL A 89 -5.41 -7.32 6.72
C VAL A 89 -5.29 -6.85 8.18
N CYS A 90 -6.42 -6.71 8.88
CA CYS A 90 -6.44 -6.28 10.27
C CYS A 90 -5.69 -7.25 11.18
N ALA A 91 -5.79 -8.57 10.94
CA ALA A 91 -5.03 -9.56 11.68
C ALA A 91 -3.52 -9.41 11.46
N ILE A 92 -3.08 -9.26 10.20
CA ILE A 92 -1.66 -9.01 9.87
C ILE A 92 -1.14 -7.78 10.60
N TRP A 93 -1.85 -6.65 10.50
CA TRP A 93 -1.44 -5.41 11.15
C TRP A 93 -1.38 -5.55 12.67
N ARG A 94 -2.39 -6.19 13.26
CA ARG A 94 -2.46 -6.40 14.72
C ARG A 94 -1.30 -7.25 15.21
N ASP A 95 -0.98 -8.34 14.53
CA ASP A 95 0.12 -9.23 14.89
C ASP A 95 1.46 -8.50 14.78
N CYS A 96 1.68 -7.77 13.69
CA CYS A 96 2.88 -6.95 13.48
C CYS A 96 3.06 -5.88 14.56
N LEU A 97 2.02 -5.07 14.82
CA LEU A 97 2.07 -3.99 15.80
C LEU A 97 2.21 -4.51 17.24
N SER A 98 1.59 -5.65 17.55
CA SER A 98 1.73 -6.32 18.86
C SER A 98 3.18 -6.77 19.11
N LEU A 99 3.84 -7.30 18.09
CA LEU A 99 5.23 -7.78 18.18
C LEU A 99 6.25 -6.64 18.18
N SER A 100 6.02 -5.60 17.40
CA SER A 100 6.99 -4.51 17.21
C SER A 100 6.83 -3.35 18.18
N GLY A 101 5.65 -3.19 18.79
CA GLY A 101 5.29 -2.03 19.58
C GLY A 101 4.90 -0.79 18.77
N GLY A 102 4.93 -0.87 17.42
CA GLY A 102 4.61 0.25 16.54
C GLY A 102 5.67 1.38 16.53
N PRO A 103 5.36 2.54 15.93
CA PRO A 103 4.09 2.89 15.29
C PRO A 103 3.93 2.35 13.87
N PHE A 104 4.99 1.79 13.27
CA PHE A 104 4.96 1.09 11.98
C PHE A 104 4.95 -0.43 12.18
N LEU A 105 4.65 -1.19 11.13
CA LEU A 105 4.44 -2.63 11.24
C LEU A 105 5.64 -3.37 11.85
N PHE A 106 6.86 -2.90 11.61
CA PHE A 106 8.10 -3.47 12.13
C PHE A 106 8.86 -2.54 13.10
N GLY A 107 8.14 -1.63 13.77
CA GLY A 107 8.66 -0.83 14.89
C GLY A 107 8.72 0.67 14.60
N GLU A 108 9.77 1.34 15.08
CA GLU A 108 9.91 2.80 15.01
C GLU A 108 10.10 3.34 13.59
N ARG A 109 10.71 2.55 12.71
CA ARG A 109 11.00 2.92 11.33
C ARG A 109 10.03 2.23 10.38
N ARG A 110 9.49 3.00 9.43
CA ARG A 110 8.74 2.45 8.30
C ARG A 110 9.61 1.53 7.44
N THR A 111 8.98 0.54 6.85
CA THR A 111 9.58 -0.48 5.98
C THR A 111 8.79 -0.57 4.68
N MET A 112 9.25 -1.41 3.76
CA MET A 112 8.54 -1.75 2.53
C MET A 112 7.13 -2.25 2.81
N ALA A 113 6.89 -3.00 3.90
CA ALA A 113 5.55 -3.44 4.24
C ALA A 113 4.59 -2.26 4.46
N ASP A 114 5.03 -1.22 5.18
CA ASP A 114 4.21 -0.02 5.41
C ASP A 114 3.87 0.68 4.08
N ALA A 115 4.83 0.78 3.16
CA ALA A 115 4.59 1.32 1.81
C ALA A 115 3.61 0.44 1.00
N MET A 116 3.72 -0.88 1.09
CA MET A 116 2.84 -1.82 0.39
C MET A 116 1.40 -1.80 0.93
N TYR A 117 1.22 -1.54 2.22
CA TYR A 117 -0.09 -1.41 2.87
C TYR A 117 -0.66 0.01 2.84
N ALA A 118 0.11 1.04 2.48
CA ALA A 118 -0.38 2.42 2.43
C ALA A 118 -1.60 2.60 1.51
N PRO A 119 -1.67 2.01 0.29
CA PRO A 119 -2.89 2.03 -0.51
C PRO A 119 -4.08 1.34 0.19
N VAL A 120 -3.86 0.35 1.04
CA VAL A 120 -4.94 -0.30 1.82
C VAL A 120 -5.48 0.65 2.88
N VAL A 121 -4.59 1.39 3.56
CA VAL A 121 -4.99 2.47 4.47
C VAL A 121 -5.89 3.48 3.76
N THR A 122 -5.49 3.93 2.55
CA THR A 122 -6.35 4.88 1.80
C THR A 122 -7.73 4.31 1.50
N ARG A 123 -7.85 3.04 1.09
CA ARG A 123 -9.15 2.37 0.89
C ARG A 123 -9.97 2.41 2.17
N PHE A 124 -9.37 2.06 3.30
CA PHE A 124 -10.08 2.02 4.57
C PHE A 124 -10.61 3.40 4.97
N MET A 125 -9.86 4.46 4.71
CA MET A 125 -10.31 5.84 4.96
C MET A 125 -11.40 6.27 3.96
N THR A 126 -11.19 6.04 2.66
CA THR A 126 -12.14 6.39 1.60
C THR A 126 -13.50 5.74 1.81
N TYR A 127 -13.55 4.48 2.27
CA TYR A 127 -14.79 3.73 2.45
C TYR A 127 -15.24 3.58 3.91
N ASP A 128 -14.66 4.37 4.83
CA ASP A 128 -15.02 4.41 6.25
C ASP A 128 -15.05 3.02 6.93
N VAL A 129 -14.06 2.19 6.60
CA VAL A 129 -13.86 0.86 7.21
C VAL A 129 -13.55 1.04 8.69
N LYS A 130 -14.34 0.40 9.56
CA LYS A 130 -14.18 0.53 11.01
C LYS A 130 -12.97 -0.27 11.50
N LEU A 131 -12.03 0.45 12.10
CA LEU A 131 -10.82 -0.09 12.71
C LEU A 131 -10.89 0.01 14.24
N ASP A 132 -10.27 -0.94 14.94
CA ASP A 132 -10.01 -0.79 16.37
C ASP A 132 -8.97 0.33 16.62
N SER A 133 -8.84 0.80 17.86
CA SER A 133 -8.03 1.98 18.17
C SER A 133 -6.54 1.83 17.83
N GLY A 134 -5.97 0.63 17.98
CA GLY A 134 -4.57 0.37 17.63
C GLY A 134 -4.34 0.45 16.12
N LEU A 135 -5.21 -0.19 15.33
CA LEU A 135 -5.13 -0.15 13.88
C LEU A 135 -5.46 1.23 13.30
N ALA A 136 -6.39 1.96 13.93
CA ALA A 136 -6.69 3.35 13.59
C ALA A 136 -5.49 4.26 13.86
N GLY A 137 -4.71 3.99 14.93
CA GLY A 137 -3.45 4.67 15.20
C GLY A 137 -2.43 4.47 14.07
N TYR A 138 -2.21 3.22 13.64
CA TYR A 138 -1.34 2.91 12.49
C TYR A 138 -1.82 3.58 11.20
N ALA A 139 -3.10 3.49 10.88
CA ALA A 139 -3.68 4.15 9.71
C ALA A 139 -3.44 5.67 9.74
N SER A 140 -3.59 6.30 10.91
CA SER A 140 -3.31 7.72 11.10
C SER A 140 -1.83 8.05 10.90
N THR A 141 -0.91 7.22 11.42
CA THR A 141 0.53 7.36 11.20
C THR A 141 0.89 7.33 9.72
N ILE A 142 0.34 6.37 8.97
CA ILE A 142 0.59 6.26 7.52
C ILE A 142 0.04 7.48 6.79
N MET A 143 -1.21 7.87 7.07
CA MET A 143 -1.82 9.04 6.42
C MET A 143 -1.09 10.34 6.75
N ALA A 144 -0.47 10.45 7.92
CA ALA A 144 0.30 11.64 8.31
C ALA A 144 1.68 11.73 7.63
N MET A 145 2.13 10.70 6.90
CA MET A 145 3.42 10.75 6.21
C MET A 145 3.45 11.86 5.14
N PRO A 146 4.52 12.66 5.07
CA PRO A 146 4.64 13.73 4.06
C PRO A 146 4.45 13.24 2.64
N GLU A 147 5.01 12.09 2.29
CA GLU A 147 4.92 11.50 0.95
C GLU A 147 3.48 11.03 0.62
N MET A 148 2.72 10.60 1.63
CA MET A 148 1.31 10.26 1.46
C MET A 148 0.47 11.51 1.22
N GLN A 149 0.74 12.59 1.96
CA GLN A 149 0.07 13.87 1.74
C GLN A 149 0.39 14.43 0.35
N GLU A 150 1.66 14.42 -0.06
CA GLU A 150 2.07 14.84 -1.39
C GLU A 150 1.37 14.02 -2.48
N TRP A 151 1.36 12.69 -2.36
CA TRP A 151 0.69 11.81 -3.32
C TRP A 151 -0.82 12.08 -3.42
N ILE A 152 -1.50 12.27 -2.28
CA ILE A 152 -2.93 12.55 -2.25
C ILE A 152 -3.25 13.91 -2.86
N GLU A 153 -2.47 14.95 -2.55
CA GLU A 153 -2.70 16.28 -3.12
C GLU A 153 -2.42 16.31 -4.62
N ALA A 154 -1.37 15.63 -5.09
CA ALA A 154 -1.11 15.45 -6.52
C ALA A 154 -2.28 14.73 -7.21
N ALA A 155 -2.76 13.62 -6.64
CA ALA A 155 -3.89 12.88 -7.18
C ALA A 155 -5.17 13.74 -7.24
N LYS A 156 -5.43 14.60 -6.25
CA LYS A 156 -6.58 15.52 -6.28
C LYS A 156 -6.44 16.60 -7.36
N ALA A 157 -5.23 17.04 -7.65
CA ALA A 157 -4.94 18.03 -8.68
C ALA A 157 -5.01 17.45 -10.11
N GLU A 158 -5.00 16.12 -10.28
CA GLU A 158 -5.17 15.50 -11.60
C GLU A 158 -6.49 15.95 -12.26
N PRO A 159 -6.46 16.37 -13.53
CA PRO A 159 -7.67 16.71 -14.29
C PRO A 159 -8.68 15.55 -14.29
N ALA A 160 -9.97 15.88 -14.38
CA ALA A 160 -11.03 14.86 -14.48
C ALA A 160 -10.99 14.12 -15.82
N ASP A 161 -10.57 14.81 -16.87
CA ASP A 161 -10.43 14.28 -18.22
C ASP A 161 -8.97 13.90 -18.46
N VAL A 162 -8.71 12.61 -18.73
CA VAL A 162 -7.42 12.15 -19.25
C VAL A 162 -7.52 12.25 -20.77
N GLU A 163 -7.02 13.33 -21.37
CA GLU A 163 -7.01 13.56 -22.82
C GLU A 163 -6.46 12.36 -23.63
N GLU A 164 -5.60 11.53 -23.03
CA GLU A 164 -4.97 10.36 -23.67
C GLU A 164 -5.82 9.07 -23.74
N LEU A 165 -7.05 9.05 -23.19
CA LEU A 165 -7.96 7.89 -23.33
C LEU A 165 -9.02 8.06 -24.43
N GLU A 166 -8.99 9.16 -25.19
CA GLU A 166 -9.66 9.27 -26.49
C GLU A 166 -8.87 8.52 -27.57
N VAL A 167 -8.62 7.23 -27.36
CA VAL A 167 -8.34 6.34 -28.49
C VAL A 167 -9.70 5.99 -29.07
N GLU A 168 -10.08 6.70 -30.12
CA GLU A 168 -11.21 6.33 -30.98
C GLU A 168 -11.15 4.82 -31.29
N TYR A 169 -12.21 4.09 -30.92
CA TYR A 169 -12.48 2.73 -31.39
C TYR A 169 -13.48 2.79 -32.54
#